data_AF-A0A655XC78-F1
#
_entry.id   AF-A0A655XC78-F1
#
_cell.length_a   1.000
_cell.length_b   1.000
_cell.length_c   1.000
_cell.angle_alpha   90.00
_cell.angle_beta   90.00
_cell.angle_gamma   90.00
#
_symmetry.space_group_name_H-M   'P 1'
#
loop_
_entity.id
_entity.type
_entity.pdbx_description
1 polymer ?
#
loop_
_entity_poly.entity_id
_entity_poly.type
_entity_poly.pdbx_seq_one_letter_code
_entity_poly.pdbx_strand_id
1 'polypeptide(L)'
;MTGIGKNSIQGDIQFADALEKMGAQIEWGDDYVIARRGELNAVDLDFNHIPDAAMTIATTALFAKGTTAIRNVYNWRVKETDRLAAMATELRKVGATVEEGEDFIVITPPTKLIHAAIDTYDDHRMAMCFSLVALSDTPVTINDPKCTSKTFPDYFDKFAQLSR
;
A
#
# COMPACT_ATOMS: atom_id res chain seq x y z
N MET A 1 -12.35 -10.33 5.87
CA MET A 1 -13.17 -9.73 4.80
C MET A 1 -14.08 -10.80 4.25
N THR A 2 -15.36 -10.50 4.03
CA THR A 2 -16.35 -11.41 3.43
C THR A 2 -16.62 -10.98 1.99
N GLY A 3 -16.99 -11.91 1.11
CA GLY A 3 -17.21 -11.66 -0.32
C GLY A 3 -15.97 -11.83 -1.21
N ILE A 4 -14.85 -12.29 -0.62
CA ILE A 4 -13.60 -12.66 -1.31
C ILE A 4 -13.17 -14.00 -0.72
N GLY A 5 -13.09 -15.03 -1.55
CA GLY A 5 -12.70 -16.38 -1.12
C GLY A 5 -11.66 -17.01 -2.05
N LYS A 6 -11.39 -18.31 -1.90
CA LYS A 6 -10.38 -19.04 -2.69
C LYS A 6 -10.58 -18.99 -4.22
N ASN A 7 -11.79 -18.71 -4.66
CA ASN A 7 -12.15 -18.58 -6.08
C ASN A 7 -12.33 -17.10 -6.51
N SER A 8 -11.82 -16.14 -5.75
CA SER A 8 -11.95 -14.71 -6.07
C SER A 8 -11.14 -14.30 -7.30
N ILE A 9 -11.31 -13.05 -7.71
CA ILE A 9 -10.55 -12.41 -8.78
C ILE A 9 -9.05 -12.54 -8.47
N GLN A 10 -8.28 -12.91 -9.50
CA GLN A 10 -6.85 -13.22 -9.42
C GLN A 10 -6.02 -12.11 -8.73
N GLY A 11 -6.46 -10.85 -8.80
CA GLY A 11 -5.76 -9.71 -8.20
C GLY A 11 -5.80 -9.69 -6.67
N ASP A 12 -6.95 -10.03 -6.08
CA ASP A 12 -7.11 -10.04 -4.61
C ASP A 12 -6.31 -11.16 -3.96
N ILE A 13 -6.26 -12.32 -4.64
CA ILE A 13 -5.46 -13.48 -4.22
C ILE A 13 -3.98 -13.11 -4.21
N GLN A 14 -3.47 -12.54 -5.30
CA GLN A 14 -2.06 -12.17 -5.40
C GLN A 14 -1.65 -11.10 -4.37
N PHE A 15 -2.54 -10.19 -3.99
CA PHE A 15 -2.26 -9.21 -2.94
C PHE A 15 -2.13 -9.89 -1.56
N ALA A 16 -3.06 -10.78 -1.22
CA ALA A 16 -2.98 -11.57 0.01
C ALA A 16 -1.74 -12.48 0.02
N ASP A 17 -1.38 -13.10 -1.10
CA ASP A 17 -0.15 -13.89 -1.24
C ASP A 17 1.11 -13.03 -1.02
N ALA A 18 1.11 -11.78 -1.49
CA ALA A 18 2.22 -10.85 -1.24
C ALA A 18 2.34 -10.51 0.25
N LEU A 19 1.22 -10.25 0.94
CA LEU A 19 1.21 -10.04 2.39
C LEU A 19 1.66 -11.29 3.16
N GLU A 20 1.26 -12.49 2.72
CA GLU A 20 1.72 -13.75 3.30
C GLU A 20 3.24 -13.91 3.15
N LYS A 21 3.79 -13.61 1.97
CA LYS A 21 5.24 -13.61 1.72
C LYS A 21 5.98 -12.57 2.57
N MET A 22 5.35 -11.44 2.89
CA MET A 22 5.88 -10.48 3.85
C MET A 22 5.79 -11.01 5.29
N GLY A 23 4.99 -12.03 5.60
CA GLY A 23 4.88 -12.63 6.93
C GLY A 23 3.55 -12.41 7.64
N ALA A 24 2.54 -11.84 6.97
CA ALA A 24 1.17 -11.85 7.48
C ALA A 24 0.62 -13.29 7.50
N GLN A 25 -0.24 -13.61 8.47
CA GLN A 25 -0.91 -14.91 8.50
C GLN A 25 -2.23 -14.79 7.73
N ILE A 26 -2.30 -15.43 6.57
CA ILE A 26 -3.50 -15.41 5.72
C ILE A 26 -4.24 -16.73 5.86
N GLU A 27 -5.54 -16.66 6.17
CA GLU A 27 -6.44 -17.80 6.16
C GLU A 27 -7.53 -17.57 5.12
N TRP A 28 -7.66 -18.52 4.20
CA TRP A 28 -8.66 -18.51 3.15
C TRP A 28 -9.84 -19.43 3.50
N GLY A 29 -11.04 -18.85 3.50
CA GLY A 29 -12.31 -19.57 3.47
C GLY A 29 -12.93 -19.60 2.08
N ASP A 30 -14.12 -20.19 1.98
CA ASP A 30 -14.83 -20.31 0.70
C ASP A 30 -15.36 -18.96 0.20
N ASP A 31 -15.76 -18.08 1.12
CA ASP A 31 -16.29 -16.73 0.85
C ASP A 31 -15.63 -15.63 1.69
N TYR A 32 -14.52 -15.96 2.38
CA TYR A 32 -13.81 -15.03 3.24
C TYR A 32 -12.29 -15.16 3.14
N VAL A 33 -11.60 -14.08 3.52
CA VAL A 33 -10.17 -14.05 3.82
C VAL A 33 -9.95 -13.39 5.18
N ILE A 34 -9.13 -14.00 6.02
CA ILE A 34 -8.69 -13.44 7.30
C ILE A 34 -7.20 -13.16 7.21
N ALA A 35 -6.81 -11.90 7.43
CA ALA A 35 -5.42 -11.51 7.62
C ALA A 35 -5.19 -11.27 9.12
N ARG A 36 -4.21 -11.95 9.71
CA ARG A 36 -3.77 -11.71 11.10
C ARG A 36 -2.38 -11.11 11.10
N ARG A 37 -2.13 -10.27 12.09
CA ARG A 37 -0.84 -9.61 12.29
C ARG A 37 0.28 -10.66 12.39
N GLY A 38 1.31 -10.47 11.58
CA GLY A 38 2.60 -11.12 11.73
C GLY A 38 3.72 -10.10 11.82
N GLU A 39 4.95 -10.58 11.97
CA GLU A 39 6.14 -9.74 11.80
C GLU A 39 6.42 -9.60 10.32
N LEU A 40 6.20 -8.39 9.79
CA LEU A 40 6.42 -8.13 8.37
C LEU A 40 7.92 -8.03 8.09
N ASN A 41 8.37 -8.72 7.04
CA ASN A 41 9.71 -8.71 6.49
C ASN A 41 9.64 -8.22 5.05
N ALA A 42 10.70 -7.56 4.62
CA ALA A 42 10.80 -7.04 3.28
C ALA A 42 10.81 -8.16 2.22
N VAL A 43 10.32 -7.82 1.04
CA VAL A 43 10.25 -8.72 -0.12
C VAL A 43 10.83 -8.03 -1.35
N ASP A 44 11.38 -8.81 -2.28
CA ASP A 44 11.75 -8.36 -3.63
C ASP A 44 10.93 -9.19 -4.62
N LEU A 45 9.87 -8.60 -5.18
CA LEU A 45 8.87 -9.33 -5.98
C LEU A 45 8.45 -8.53 -7.23
N ASP A 46 8.05 -9.28 -8.25
CA ASP A 46 7.35 -8.77 -9.43
C ASP A 46 5.87 -8.51 -9.09
N PHE A 47 5.40 -7.30 -9.41
CA PHE A 47 4.04 -6.85 -9.17
C PHE A 47 3.28 -6.45 -10.45
N ASN A 48 3.77 -6.81 -11.63
CA ASN A 48 3.18 -6.46 -12.92
C ASN A 48 1.72 -6.90 -13.06
N HIS A 49 1.37 -8.04 -12.46
CA HIS A 49 0.02 -8.61 -12.51
C HIS A 49 -0.98 -7.98 -11.53
N ILE A 50 -0.50 -7.23 -10.53
CA ILE A 50 -1.34 -6.55 -9.53
C ILE A 50 -0.87 -5.11 -9.24
N PRO A 51 -0.75 -4.26 -10.29
CA PRO A 51 -0.10 -2.97 -10.16
C PRO A 51 -0.83 -2.02 -9.21
N ASP A 52 -2.16 -2.08 -9.18
CA ASP A 52 -2.96 -1.24 -8.30
C ASP A 52 -2.79 -1.63 -6.81
N ALA A 53 -2.74 -2.93 -6.50
CA ALA A 53 -2.56 -3.43 -5.14
C ALA A 53 -1.11 -3.27 -4.65
N ALA A 54 -0.14 -3.25 -5.57
CA ALA A 54 1.26 -3.03 -5.26
C ALA A 54 1.53 -1.63 -4.66
N MET A 55 0.68 -0.63 -4.91
CA MET A 55 0.78 0.66 -4.23
C MET A 55 0.58 0.53 -2.71
N THR A 56 -0.31 -0.38 -2.30
CA THR A 56 -0.53 -0.71 -0.89
C THR A 56 0.68 -1.44 -0.30
N ILE A 57 1.35 -2.30 -1.07
CA ILE A 57 2.60 -2.94 -0.64
C ILE A 57 3.70 -1.91 -0.37
N ALA A 58 3.79 -0.87 -1.20
CA ALA A 58 4.78 0.20 -1.03
C ALA A 58 4.62 0.97 0.30
N THR A 59 3.40 1.24 0.75
CA THR A 59 3.17 1.83 2.09
C THR A 59 3.27 0.80 3.21
N THR A 60 2.91 -0.46 2.96
CA THR A 60 3.11 -1.56 3.90
C THR A 60 4.60 -1.80 4.20
N ALA A 61 5.49 -1.54 3.23
CA ALA A 61 6.94 -1.63 3.40
C ALA A 61 7.48 -0.71 4.51
N LEU A 62 6.76 0.35 4.88
CA LEU A 62 7.10 1.22 6.01
C LEU A 62 7.08 0.49 7.37
N PHE A 63 6.41 -0.65 7.43
CA PHE A 63 6.22 -1.46 8.64
C PHE A 63 7.00 -2.79 8.60
N ALA A 64 7.74 -3.07 7.53
CA ALA A 64 8.47 -4.31 7.33
C ALA A 64 9.93 -4.20 7.77
N LYS A 65 10.53 -5.28 8.27
CA LYS A 65 11.97 -5.34 8.54
C LYS A 65 12.74 -5.51 7.22
N GLY A 66 13.66 -4.59 6.93
CA GLY A 66 14.51 -4.64 5.74
C GLY A 66 14.05 -3.71 4.62
N THR A 67 14.55 -3.97 3.41
CA THR A 67 14.32 -3.12 2.23
C THR A 67 13.43 -3.85 1.22
N THR A 68 12.23 -3.32 0.99
CA THR A 68 11.26 -3.92 0.05
C THR A 68 11.50 -3.38 -1.35
N ALA A 69 11.50 -4.26 -2.35
CA ALA A 69 11.61 -3.91 -3.75
C ALA A 69 10.37 -4.37 -4.52
N ILE A 70 9.76 -3.42 -5.22
CA ILE A 70 8.60 -3.63 -6.08
C ILE A 70 9.10 -3.51 -7.52
N ARG A 71 9.08 -4.62 -8.26
CA ARG A 71 9.66 -4.74 -9.60
C ARG A 71 8.58 -4.78 -10.68
N ASN A 72 8.98 -4.46 -11.91
CA ASN A 72 8.18 -4.60 -13.13
C ASN A 72 6.85 -3.83 -13.09
N VAL A 73 6.89 -2.61 -12.54
CA VAL A 73 5.75 -1.70 -12.38
C VAL A 73 5.84 -0.47 -13.29
N TYR A 74 6.48 -0.58 -14.46
CA TYR A 74 6.52 0.52 -15.46
C TYR A 74 5.13 1.09 -15.77
N ASN A 75 4.10 0.24 -15.70
CA ASN A 75 2.71 0.64 -15.91
C ASN A 75 2.21 1.75 -14.95
N TRP A 76 2.90 1.99 -13.83
CA TRP A 76 2.61 3.10 -12.91
C TRP A 76 2.91 4.47 -13.52
N ARG A 77 3.90 4.55 -14.40
CA ARG A 77 4.32 5.80 -15.05
C ARG A 77 3.34 6.28 -16.13
N VAL A 78 2.61 5.34 -16.74
CA VAL A 78 1.68 5.62 -17.85
C VAL A 78 0.23 5.82 -17.41
N LYS A 79 -0.02 5.98 -16.10
CA LYS A 79 -1.34 6.30 -15.56
C LYS A 79 -1.64 7.80 -15.72
N GLU A 80 -2.81 8.21 -15.25
CA GLU A 80 -3.28 9.60 -15.26
C GLU A 80 -2.29 10.55 -14.52
N THR A 81 -1.57 10.02 -13.53
CA THR A 81 -0.38 10.60 -12.90
C THR A 81 0.76 9.57 -12.92
N ASP A 82 2.02 10.01 -12.90
CA ASP A 82 3.14 9.09 -12.68
C ASP A 82 3.11 8.62 -11.22
N ARG A 83 2.46 7.48 -10.99
CA ARG A 83 2.29 6.91 -9.65
C ARG A 83 3.62 6.49 -9.03
N LEU A 84 4.62 6.15 -9.83
CA LEU A 84 5.92 5.75 -9.32
C LEU A 84 6.64 6.96 -8.72
N ALA A 85 6.68 8.07 -9.46
CA ALA A 85 7.21 9.34 -8.97
C ALA A 85 6.41 9.88 -7.78
N ALA A 86 5.07 9.80 -7.83
CA ALA A 86 4.20 10.24 -6.74
C ALA A 86 4.45 9.42 -5.46
N MET A 87 4.43 8.09 -5.54
CA MET A 87 4.72 7.22 -4.40
C MET A 87 6.10 7.48 -3.81
N ALA A 88 7.13 7.61 -4.66
CA ALA A 88 8.48 7.88 -4.21
C ALA A 88 8.60 9.25 -3.51
N THR A 89 7.93 10.28 -4.04
CA THR A 89 7.90 11.62 -3.43
C THR A 89 7.27 11.59 -2.05
N GLU A 90 6.09 10.99 -1.94
CA GLU A 90 5.31 10.99 -0.70
C GLU A 90 5.91 10.05 0.37
N LEU A 91 6.51 8.91 -0.03
CA LEU A 91 7.23 8.03 0.89
C LEU A 91 8.48 8.70 1.49
N ARG A 92 9.18 9.52 0.72
CA ARG A 92 10.32 10.31 1.24
C ARG A 92 9.88 11.33 2.28
N LYS A 93 8.69 11.94 2.12
CA LYS A 93 8.15 12.90 3.11
C LYS A 93 7.94 12.28 4.49
N VAL A 94 7.53 11.00 4.56
CA VAL A 94 7.38 10.28 5.84
C VAL A 94 8.70 9.73 6.39
N GLY A 95 9.82 10.01 5.72
CA GLY A 95 11.17 9.69 6.17
C GLY A 95 11.78 8.42 5.57
N ALA A 96 11.09 7.72 4.67
CA ALA A 96 11.65 6.53 4.04
C ALA A 96 12.80 6.86 3.09
N THR A 97 13.81 5.99 3.05
CA THR A 97 14.80 6.02 1.99
C THR A 97 14.21 5.30 0.77
N VAL A 98 14.08 6.03 -0.33
CA VAL A 98 13.45 5.52 -1.55
C VAL A 98 14.38 5.70 -2.75
N GLU A 99 14.69 4.58 -3.38
CA GLU A 99 15.28 4.53 -4.71
C GLU A 99 14.18 4.21 -5.72
N GLU A 100 14.13 4.97 -6.81
CA GLU A 100 13.17 4.77 -7.88
C GLU A 100 13.93 4.59 -9.21
N GLY A 101 13.59 3.55 -9.95
CA GLY A 101 14.16 3.27 -11.27
C GLY A 101 13.13 3.40 -12.37
N GLU A 102 13.44 2.93 -13.57
CA GLU A 102 12.53 3.00 -14.72
C GLU A 102 11.20 2.27 -14.45
N ASP A 103 11.27 1.08 -13.87
CA ASP A 103 10.13 0.18 -13.67
C ASP A 103 10.08 -0.43 -12.25
N PHE A 104 10.79 0.17 -11.30
CA PHE A 104 10.84 -0.32 -9.93
C PHE A 104 10.88 0.80 -8.90
N ILE A 105 10.50 0.45 -7.66
CA ILE A 105 10.69 1.27 -6.47
C ILE A 105 11.23 0.40 -5.33
N VAL A 106 12.26 0.89 -4.64
CA VAL A 106 12.92 0.21 -3.51
C VAL A 106 12.78 1.10 -2.27
N ILE A 107 12.24 0.55 -1.20
CA ILE A 107 11.78 1.29 -0.03
C ILE A 107 12.42 0.70 1.22
N THR A 108 13.19 1.51 1.93
CA THR A 108 13.71 1.17 3.25
C THR A 108 13.01 2.06 4.29
N PRO A 109 12.32 1.47 5.28
CA PRO A 109 11.65 2.26 6.31
C PRO A 109 12.66 3.02 7.17
N PRO A 110 12.30 4.20 7.68
CA PRO A 110 13.12 4.87 8.68
C PRO A 110 12.98 4.18 10.03
N THR A 111 13.91 4.47 10.95
CA THR A 111 13.75 4.08 12.36
C THR A 111 12.49 4.66 12.99
N LYS A 112 12.05 5.84 12.54
CA LYS A 112 10.81 6.50 12.97
C LYS A 112 10.18 7.27 11.81
N LEU A 113 8.88 7.09 11.60
CA LEU A 113 8.13 7.85 10.60
C LEU A 113 7.96 9.31 11.03
N ILE A 114 7.98 10.22 10.05
CA ILE A 114 7.83 11.66 10.22
C ILE A 114 6.42 12.05 9.78
N HIS A 115 5.76 12.95 10.54
CA HIS A 115 4.48 13.51 10.12
C HIS A 115 4.64 14.24 8.79
N ALA A 116 3.75 13.97 7.84
CA ALA A 116 3.76 14.57 6.53
C ALA A 116 2.35 14.93 6.07
N ALA A 117 2.27 15.98 5.25
CA ALA A 117 1.12 16.28 4.42
C ALA A 117 1.31 15.65 3.05
N ILE A 118 0.39 14.76 2.69
CA ILE A 118 0.46 13.90 1.52
C ILE A 118 -0.40 14.47 0.40
N ASP A 119 0.24 14.72 -0.74
CA ASP A 119 -0.42 15.09 -1.97
C ASP A 119 -0.97 13.83 -2.65
N THR A 120 -2.22 13.89 -3.11
CA THR A 120 -2.94 12.71 -3.62
C THR A 120 -2.96 12.63 -5.15
N TYR A 121 -2.61 13.72 -5.84
CA TYR A 121 -2.51 13.78 -7.31
C TYR A 121 -3.81 13.37 -8.02
N ASP A 122 -4.97 13.72 -7.46
CA ASP A 122 -6.30 13.29 -7.90
C ASP A 122 -6.47 11.75 -7.98
N ASP A 123 -5.58 10.99 -7.32
CA ASP A 123 -5.58 9.54 -7.28
C ASP A 123 -6.04 9.03 -5.91
N HIS A 124 -7.26 8.48 -5.87
CA HIS A 124 -7.82 7.80 -4.71
C HIS A 124 -6.88 6.75 -4.09
N ARG A 125 -6.05 6.07 -4.88
CA ARG A 125 -5.11 5.07 -4.34
C ARG A 125 -4.01 5.71 -3.53
N MET A 126 -3.50 6.90 -3.90
CA MET A 126 -2.55 7.64 -3.09
C MET A 126 -3.14 7.95 -1.72
N ALA A 127 -4.37 8.49 -1.69
CA ALA A 127 -5.06 8.79 -0.44
C ALA A 127 -5.25 7.54 0.45
N MET A 128 -5.72 6.44 -0.13
CA MET A 128 -5.93 5.19 0.63
C MET A 128 -4.62 4.58 1.13
N CYS A 129 -3.59 4.51 0.28
CA CYS A 129 -2.29 3.93 0.66
C CYS A 129 -1.66 4.71 1.83
N PHE A 130 -1.61 6.04 1.74
CA PHE A 130 -0.95 6.85 2.76
C PHE A 130 -1.75 6.98 4.06
N SER A 131 -3.05 6.71 4.06
CA SER A 131 -3.81 6.62 5.31
C SER A 131 -3.25 5.54 6.25
N LEU A 132 -2.62 4.49 5.70
CA LEU A 132 -2.02 3.40 6.48
C LEU A 132 -0.86 3.88 7.36
N VAL A 133 -0.24 5.03 7.07
CA VAL A 133 0.76 5.65 7.94
C VAL A 133 0.19 5.90 9.34
N ALA A 134 -1.10 6.23 9.45
CA ALA A 134 -1.77 6.43 10.74
C ALA A 134 -1.87 5.17 11.62
N LEU A 135 -1.53 3.99 11.10
CA LEU A 135 -1.41 2.76 11.88
C LEU A 135 -0.09 2.69 12.68
N SER A 136 0.83 3.63 12.47
CA SER A 136 2.00 3.84 13.33
C SER A 136 1.71 4.83 14.46
N ASP A 137 2.70 5.10 15.31
CA ASP A 137 2.65 6.16 16.33
C ASP A 137 2.81 7.59 15.76
N THR A 138 2.67 7.76 14.43
CA THR A 138 2.93 9.02 13.73
C THR A 138 1.69 9.41 12.94
N PRO A 139 1.13 10.61 13.14
CA PRO A 139 -0.01 11.06 12.35
C PRO A 139 0.40 11.33 10.89
N VAL A 140 -0.59 11.38 10.00
CA VAL A 140 -0.44 11.77 8.60
C VAL A 140 -1.59 12.69 8.20
N THR A 141 -1.31 13.68 7.36
CA THR A 141 -2.33 14.55 6.77
C THR A 141 -2.51 14.17 5.31
N ILE A 142 -3.74 13.91 4.86
CA ILE A 142 -4.06 13.69 3.44
C ILE A 142 -4.67 14.98 2.88
N ASN A 143 -4.04 15.60 1.88
CA ASN A 143 -4.39 16.95 1.42
C ASN A 143 -5.73 17.02 0.67
N ASP A 144 -6.04 16.05 -0.20
CA ASP A 144 -7.34 15.92 -0.83
C ASP A 144 -7.94 14.52 -0.59
N PRO A 145 -8.57 14.29 0.58
CA PRO A 145 -9.17 12.99 0.89
C PRO A 145 -10.40 12.68 0.02
N LYS A 146 -11.03 13.69 -0.61
CA LYS A 146 -12.27 13.51 -1.37
C LYS A 146 -12.06 12.75 -2.68
N CYS A 147 -10.84 12.71 -3.21
CA CYS A 147 -10.50 11.92 -4.40
C CYS A 147 -10.90 10.43 -4.25
N THR A 148 -10.98 9.90 -3.02
CA THR A 148 -11.48 8.55 -2.71
C THR A 148 -12.90 8.28 -3.21
N SER A 149 -13.73 9.31 -3.34
CA SER A 149 -15.11 9.21 -3.82
C SER A 149 -15.25 8.66 -5.25
N LYS A 150 -14.15 8.63 -6.02
CA LYS A 150 -14.10 7.99 -7.34
C LYS A 150 -14.45 6.49 -7.26
N THR A 151 -14.09 5.82 -6.17
CA THR A 151 -14.30 4.37 -6.02
C THR A 151 -14.86 3.96 -4.66
N PHE A 152 -14.61 4.73 -3.60
CA PHE A 152 -15.00 4.38 -2.25
C PHE A 152 -15.34 5.63 -1.41
N PRO A 153 -16.54 6.22 -1.61
CA PRO A 153 -16.94 7.49 -1.01
C PRO A 153 -16.90 7.54 0.53
N ASP A 154 -17.13 6.40 1.17
CA ASP A 154 -17.13 6.24 2.63
C ASP A 154 -15.82 5.66 3.18
N TYR A 155 -14.72 5.71 2.40
CA TYR A 155 -13.43 5.11 2.78
C TYR A 155 -12.94 5.53 4.18
N PHE A 156 -12.83 6.84 4.43
CA PHE A 156 -12.29 7.33 5.70
C PHE A 156 -13.21 7.04 6.89
N ASP A 157 -14.53 6.99 6.67
CA ASP A 157 -15.50 6.59 7.69
C ASP A 157 -15.33 5.10 8.05
N LYS A 158 -15.14 4.25 7.04
CA LYS A 158 -14.86 2.81 7.23
C LYS A 158 -13.50 2.59 7.89
N PHE A 159 -12.48 3.34 7.48
CA PHE A 159 -11.15 3.26 8.06
C PHE A 159 -11.18 3.62 9.55
N ALA A 160 -11.87 4.70 9.91
CA ALA A 160 -12.03 5.13 11.31
C ALA A 160 -12.76 4.09 12.18
N GLN A 161 -13.66 3.28 11.62
CA GLN A 161 -14.34 2.20 12.35
C GLN A 161 -13.42 1.03 12.69
N LEU A 162 -12.33 0.84 11.93
CA LEU A 162 -11.35 -0.23 12.11
C LEU A 162 -10.21 0.18 13.05
N SER A 163 -9.91 1.47 13.16
CA SER A 163 -8.94 2.02 14.11
C SER A 163 -9.58 2.20 15.48
N ARG A 164 -9.41 1.22 16.38
CA ARG A 164 -9.80 1.33 17.80
C ARG A 164 -8.60 1.08 18.70
#